data_AF-A0A6B3LXH5-F1
#
_entry.id   AF-A0A6B3LXH5-F1
#
_cell.length_a   1.000
_cell.length_b   1.000
_cell.length_c   1.000
_cell.angle_alpha   90.00
_cell.angle_beta   90.00
_cell.angle_gamma   90.00
#
_symmetry.space_group_name_H-M   'P 1'
#
loop_
_entity.id
_entity.type
_entity.pdbx_description
1 polymer ?
#
loop_
_entity_poly.entity_id
_entity_poly.type
_entity_poly.pdbx_seq_one_letter_code
_entity_poly.pdbx_strand_id
1 'polypeptide(L)'
;MEETYCKLTEESRSEEKRLNVQHTELKKKLDTLERRYAFGEIEKELFTKYRSELKTELLEIERNLEKCAPALSNPKEFIKIGLEKSVTILQSWSKANVQARK
;
A
#
# COMPACT_ATOMS: atom_id res chain seq x y z
N MET A 1 -17.32 -19.04 1.99
CA MET A 1 -16.88 -17.98 1.04
C MET A 1 -16.31 -16.77 1.80
N GLU A 2 -16.84 -16.44 2.98
CA GLU A 2 -16.28 -15.39 3.86
C GLU A 2 -14.91 -15.76 4.47
N GLU A 3 -14.70 -17.03 4.85
CA GLU A 3 -13.45 -17.47 5.50
C GLU A 3 -12.21 -17.38 4.59
N THR A 4 -12.37 -17.64 3.29
CA THR A 4 -11.32 -17.50 2.27
C THR A 4 -10.94 -16.04 2.04
N TYR A 5 -11.89 -15.13 2.23
CA TYR A 5 -11.67 -13.70 2.05
C TYR A 5 -10.91 -13.08 3.23
N CYS A 6 -11.26 -13.46 4.46
CA CYS A 6 -10.53 -13.05 5.65
C CYS A 6 -9.07 -13.49 5.61
N LYS A 7 -8.80 -14.76 5.23
CA LYS A 7 -7.44 -15.29 5.11
C LYS A 7 -6.59 -14.52 4.09
N LEU A 8 -7.13 -14.27 2.89
CA LEU A 8 -6.43 -13.51 1.85
C LEU A 8 -6.13 -12.06 2.28
N THR A 9 -7.04 -11.45 3.03
CA THR A 9 -6.89 -10.09 3.56
C THR A 9 -5.87 -10.04 4.70
N GLU A 10 -5.85 -11.04 5.58
CA GLU A 10 -4.86 -11.18 6.65
C GLU A 10 -3.45 -11.46 6.11
N GLU A 11 -3.34 -12.29 5.07
CA GLU A 11 -2.08 -12.55 4.36
C GLU A 11 -1.56 -11.27 3.70
N SER A 12 -2.42 -10.53 2.99
CA SER A 12 -2.04 -9.25 2.37
C SER A 12 -1.61 -8.22 3.41
N ARG A 13 -2.31 -8.14 4.55
CA ARG A 13 -1.96 -7.23 5.65
C ARG A 13 -0.67 -7.65 6.37
N SER A 14 -0.38 -8.94 6.44
CA SER A 14 0.85 -9.47 7.02
C SER A 14 2.04 -9.24 6.10
N GLU A 15 1.87 -9.40 4.78
CA GLU A 15 2.84 -9.04 3.76
C GLU A 15 3.17 -7.55 3.79
N GLU A 16 2.17 -6.65 3.86
CA GLU A 16 2.39 -5.21 3.98
C GLU A 16 3.18 -4.85 5.24
N LYS A 17 2.83 -5.45 6.40
CA LYS A 17 3.60 -5.27 7.64
C LYS A 17 5.04 -5.76 7.49
N ARG A 18 5.26 -6.91 6.86
CA ARG A 18 6.60 -7.46 6.64
C ARG A 18 7.43 -6.54 5.74
N LEU A 19 6.85 -6.07 4.63
CA LEU A 19 7.47 -5.13 3.71
C LEU A 19 7.80 -3.80 4.39
N ASN A 20 6.92 -3.29 5.26
CA ASN A 20 7.17 -2.06 6.01
C ASN A 20 8.29 -2.22 7.04
N VAL A 21 8.38 -3.38 7.71
CA VAL A 21 9.51 -3.71 8.60
C VAL A 21 10.81 -3.74 7.80
N GLN A 22 10.86 -4.47 6.69
CA GLN A 22 12.04 -4.54 5.81
C GLN A 22 12.46 -3.15 5.30
N HIS A 23 11.50 -2.29 4.95
CA HIS A 23 11.76 -0.90 4.54
C HIS A 23 12.43 -0.09 5.67
N THR A 24 11.95 -0.21 6.92
CA THR A 24 12.58 0.46 8.06
C THR A 24 13.98 -0.08 8.38
N GLU A 25 14.20 -1.38 8.22
CA GLU A 25 15.51 -1.99 8.42
C GLU A 25 16.53 -1.53 7.36
N LEU A 26 16.14 -1.47 6.09
CA LEU A 26 17.00 -0.95 5.03
C LEU A 26 17.36 0.52 5.24
N LYS A 27 16.42 1.35 5.71
CA LYS A 27 16.72 2.74 6.11
C LYS A 27 17.75 2.81 7.24
N LYS A 28 17.65 1.94 8.25
CA LYS A 28 18.65 1.86 9.33
C LYS A 28 20.02 1.42 8.81
N LYS A 29 20.06 0.46 7.88
CA LYS A 29 21.30 0.03 7.22
C LYS A 29 21.93 1.17 6.43
N LEU A 30 21.13 1.96 5.71
CA LEU A 30 21.58 3.15 4.99
C LEU A 30 22.19 4.19 5.93
N ASP A 31 21.50 4.53 7.03
CA ASP A 31 22.00 5.47 8.06
C ASP A 31 23.31 4.97 8.69
N THR A 32 23.41 3.65 8.95
CA THR A 32 24.65 3.05 9.48
C THR A 32 25.78 3.14 8.46
N LEU A 33 25.49 2.90 7.19
CA LEU A 33 26.45 3.02 6.10
C LEU A 33 26.93 4.47 5.93
N GLU A 34 26.02 5.45 6.00
CA GLU A 34 26.34 6.88 5.97
C GLU A 34 27.22 7.31 7.15
N ARG A 35 26.93 6.80 8.35
CA ARG A 35 27.78 7.04 9.53
C ARG A 35 29.18 6.48 9.34
N ARG A 36 29.32 5.22 8.92
CA ARG A 36 30.63 4.59 8.69
C ARG A 36 31.44 5.33 7.63
N TYR A 37 30.77 5.84 6.59
CA TYR A 37 31.43 6.69 5.60
C TYR A 37 31.89 8.03 6.20
N ALA A 38 31.06 8.67 7.02
CA ALA A 38 31.42 9.91 7.71
C ALA A 38 32.58 9.74 8.71
N PHE A 39 32.69 8.57 9.35
CA PHE A 39 33.83 8.21 10.19
C PHE A 39 35.09 7.82 9.40
N GLY A 40 35.01 7.74 8.06
CA GLY A 40 36.13 7.36 7.20
C GLY A 40 36.47 5.88 7.25
N GLU A 41 35.59 5.03 7.78
CA GLU A 41 35.80 3.59 7.89
C GLU A 41 35.60 2.85 6.56
N ILE A 42 35.01 3.50 5.55
CA ILE A 42 34.72 2.92 4.24
C ILE A 42 35.09 3.86 3.10
N GLU A 43 35.63 3.28 2.02
CA GLU A 43 35.94 3.98 0.80
C GLU A 43 34.69 4.48 0.07
N LYS A 44 34.83 5.62 -0.60
CA LYS A 44 33.75 6.28 -1.36
C LYS A 44 33.14 5.39 -2.44
N GLU A 45 33.95 4.55 -3.08
CA GLU A 45 33.49 3.60 -4.11
C GLU A 45 32.58 2.54 -3.50
N LEU A 46 32.98 1.98 -2.36
CA LEU A 46 32.21 0.98 -1.62
C LEU A 46 30.89 1.60 -1.11
N PHE A 47 30.96 2.79 -0.51
CA PHE A 47 29.78 3.53 -0.08
C PHE A 47 28.79 3.77 -1.22
N THR A 48 29.28 4.24 -2.38
CA THR A 48 28.43 4.56 -3.53
C THR A 48 27.73 3.31 -4.08
N LYS A 49 28.45 2.19 -4.16
CA LYS A 49 27.90 0.91 -4.61
C LYS A 49 26.79 0.41 -3.67
N TYR A 50 27.09 0.26 -2.38
CA TYR A 50 26.12 -0.22 -1.40
C TYR A 50 24.94 0.73 -1.22
N ARG A 51 25.15 2.05 -1.28
CA ARG A 51 24.06 3.03 -1.25
C ARG A 51 23.14 2.88 -2.45
N SER A 52 23.68 2.63 -3.64
CA SER A 52 22.90 2.41 -4.85
C SER A 52 22.10 1.11 -4.78
N GLU A 53 22.69 0.03 -4.27
CA GLU A 53 22.01 -1.25 -4.05
C GLU A 53 20.86 -1.09 -3.05
N LEU A 54 21.12 -0.53 -1.86
CA LEU A 54 20.11 -0.29 -0.83
C LEU A 54 18.98 0.62 -1.30
N LYS A 55 19.29 1.64 -2.12
CA LYS A 55 18.28 2.53 -2.70
C LYS A 55 17.42 1.81 -3.73
N THR A 56 18.00 0.89 -4.49
CA THR A 56 17.26 0.07 -5.47
C THR A 56 16.32 -0.89 -4.74
N GLU A 57 16.79 -1.55 -3.68
CA GLU A 57 15.96 -2.41 -2.83
C GLU A 57 14.82 -1.62 -2.15
N LEU A 58 15.08 -0.40 -1.67
CA LEU A 58 14.06 0.48 -1.11
C LEU A 58 12.96 0.78 -2.14
N LEU A 59 13.35 1.15 -3.37
CA LEU A 59 12.40 1.44 -4.45
C LEU A 59 11.56 0.20 -4.82
N GLU A 60 12.16 -0.99 -4.81
CA GLU A 60 11.44 -2.23 -5.07
C GLU A 60 10.40 -2.53 -3.98
N ILE A 61 10.76 -2.33 -2.70
CA ILE A 61 9.84 -2.52 -1.58
C ILE A 61 8.73 -1.47 -1.60
N GLU A 62 9.03 -0.21 -1.90
CA GLU A 62 8.01 0.85 -2.06
C GLU A 62 7.04 0.49 -3.18
N ARG A 63 7.54 -0.03 -4.31
CA ARG A 63 6.69 -0.49 -5.42
C ARG A 63 5.83 -1.68 -5.05
N ASN A 64 6.33 -2.59 -4.21
CA ASN A 64 5.58 -3.74 -3.71
C ASN A 64 4.52 -3.31 -2.67
N LEU A 65 4.83 -2.32 -1.83
CA LEU A 65 3.86 -1.70 -0.92
C LEU A 65 2.74 -1.00 -1.69
N GLU A 66 3.08 -0.24 -2.75
CA GLU A 66 2.09 0.44 -3.59
C GLU A 66 1.17 -0.55 -4.33
N LYS A 67 1.68 -1.72 -4.71
CA LYS A 67 0.85 -2.82 -5.26
C LYS A 67 -0.04 -3.48 -4.22
N CYS A 68 0.36 -3.49 -2.95
CA CYS A 68 -0.42 -4.07 -1.85
C CYS A 68 -1.54 -3.12 -1.38
N ALA A 69 -1.31 -1.81 -1.43
CA ALA A 69 -2.26 -0.75 -1.05
C ALA A 69 -3.67 -0.82 -1.72
N PRO A 70 -3.84 -1.07 -3.03
CA PRO A 70 -5.16 -1.13 -3.66
C PRO A 70 -6.00 -2.34 -3.21
N ALA A 71 -5.37 -3.43 -2.75
CA ALA A 71 -6.08 -4.60 -2.23
C ALA A 71 -6.63 -4.38 -0.81
N LEU A 72 -6.03 -3.46 -0.06
CA LEU A 72 -6.32 -3.20 1.35
C LEU A 72 -7.20 -1.97 1.59
N SER A 73 -7.53 -1.18 0.55
CA SER A 73 -8.39 0.00 0.67
C SER A 73 -9.86 -0.39 0.87
N ASN A 74 -10.10 -0.86 2.09
CA ASN A 74 -11.36 -1.06 2.77
C ASN A 74 -12.55 -1.51 1.88
N PRO A 75 -12.58 -2.78 1.47
CA PRO A 75 -13.69 -3.35 0.69
C PRO A 75 -15.06 -3.16 1.35
N LYS A 76 -15.13 -3.07 2.68
CA LYS A 76 -16.35 -2.68 3.42
C LYS A 76 -16.81 -1.25 3.11
N GLU A 77 -15.88 -0.31 3.01
CA GLU A 77 -16.18 1.07 2.61
C GLU A 77 -16.65 1.11 1.15
N PHE A 78 -16.03 0.31 0.27
CA PHE A 78 -16.44 0.22 -1.13
C PHE A 78 -17.85 -0.37 -1.29
N ILE A 79 -18.18 -1.41 -0.53
CA ILE A 79 -19.54 -1.98 -0.47
C ILE A 79 -20.53 -0.93 0.03
N LYS A 80 -20.17 -0.19 1.09
CA LYS A 80 -21.02 0.87 1.66
C LYS A 80 -21.28 1.99 0.64
N ILE A 81 -20.24 2.49 -0.02
CA ILE A 81 -20.35 3.51 -1.08
C ILE A 81 -21.20 2.99 -2.24
N GLY A 82 -21.01 1.73 -2.65
CA GLY A 82 -21.82 1.08 -3.69
C GLY A 82 -23.30 0.98 -3.31
N LEU A 83 -23.60 0.65 -2.05
CA LEU A 83 -24.97 0.58 -1.51
C LEU A 83 -25.63 1.97 -1.48
N GLU A 84 -24.93 2.99 -0.97
CA GLU A 84 -25.41 4.37 -0.91
C GLU A 84 -25.71 4.93 -2.31
N LYS A 85 -24.85 4.65 -3.28
CA LYS A 85 -25.09 5.02 -4.69
C LYS A 85 -26.29 4.29 -5.27
N SER A 86 -26.45 3.00 -4.99
CA SER A 86 -27.59 2.20 -5.47
C SER A 86 -28.93 2.73 -4.94
N VAL A 87 -28.99 3.09 -3.64
CA VAL A 87 -30.17 3.71 -3.02
C VAL A 87 -30.45 5.09 -3.63
N THR A 88 -29.43 5.90 -3.86
CA THR A 88 -29.57 7.23 -4.48
C THR A 88 -30.11 7.13 -5.91
N ILE A 89 -29.63 6.15 -6.68
CA ILE A 89 -30.13 5.88 -8.04
C ILE A 89 -31.58 5.43 -7.98
N LEU A 90 -31.94 4.47 -7.13
CA LEU A 90 -33.32 4.00 -6.96
C LEU A 90 -34.29 5.15 -6.57
N GLN A 91 -33.87 6.04 -5.68
CA GLN A 91 -34.65 7.21 -5.29
C GLN A 91 -34.82 8.20 -6.44
N SER A 92 -33.79 8.40 -7.26
CA SER A 92 -33.84 9.28 -8.44
C SER A 92 -34.78 8.71 -9.50
N TRP A 93 -34.73 7.40 -9.74
CA TRP A 93 -35.63 6.70 -10.66
C TRP A 93 -37.09 6.71 -10.18
N SER A 94 -37.32 6.53 -8.87
CA SER A 94 -38.66 6.61 -8.26
C SER A 94 -39.27 8.02 -8.44
N LYS A 95 -38.46 9.07 -8.31
CA LYS A 95 -38.87 10.46 -8.56
C LYS A 95 -39.10 10.76 -10.05
N ALA A 96 -38.30 10.18 -10.94
CA ALA A 96 -38.47 10.32 -12.39
C ALA A 96 -39.79 9.70 -12.89
N ASN A 97 -40.23 8.59 -12.31
CA ASN A 97 -41.50 7.94 -12.65
C ASN A 97 -42.74 8.81 -12.32
N VAL A 98 -42.65 9.70 -11.34
CA VAL A 98 -43.74 10.65 -11.00
C VAL A 98 -43.87 11.76 -12.04
N GLN A 99 -42.80 12.13 -12.75
CA GLN A 99 -42.81 13.19 -13.75
C GLN A 99 -43.35 12.73 -15.12
N ALA A 100 -43.35 11.41 -15.39
CA ALA A 100 -43.87 10.83 -16.63
C ALA A 100 -45.40 10.59 -16.62
N ARG A 101 -46.09 10.90 -15.51
CA ARG A 101 -47.56 10.92 -15.43
C ARG A 101 -48.05 12.35 -15.19
N LYS A 102 -47.96 13.19 -16.20
CA LYS A 102 -48.70 14.46 -16.26
C LYS A 102 -49.11 14.75 -17.69
#